data_AF-A0A7X9BAN3-F1
#
_entry.id   AF-A0A7X9BAN3-F1
#
_cell.length_a   1.000
_cell.length_b   1.000
_cell.length_c   1.000
_cell.angle_alpha   90.00
_cell.angle_beta   90.00
_cell.angle_gamma   90.00
#
_symmetry.space_group_name_H-M   'P 1'
#
loop_
_entity.id
_entity.type
_entity.pdbx_description
1 polymer ?
#
loop_
_entity_poly.entity_id
_entity_poly.type
_entity_poly.pdbx_seq_one_letter_code
_entity_poly.pdbx_strand_id
1 'polypeptide(L)'
;MNSLADIALEYIESKDKYGIDKNLYHYNCAEVLLNACNDYYKLNVSEEMLKAVIPFGGGMCSESTCGILTGSLMALGLILPKINQQTMIKLKV
;
A
#
# COMPACT_ATOMS: atom_id res chain seq x y z
N MET A 1 0.57 -14.74 15.03
CA MET A 1 0.04 -14.08 13.81
C MET A 1 0.75 -12.75 13.75
N ASN A 2 1.46 -12.45 12.67
CA ASN A 2 2.17 -11.17 12.53
C ASN A 2 1.15 -10.04 12.50
N SER A 3 1.44 -8.93 13.19
CA SER A 3 0.62 -7.73 13.10
C SER A 3 0.78 -7.08 11.73
N LEU A 4 -0.12 -6.18 11.35
CA LEU A 4 0.03 -5.39 10.12
C LEU A 4 1.36 -4.61 10.11
N ALA A 5 1.80 -4.13 11.27
CA ALA A 5 3.08 -3.43 11.40
C ALA A 5 4.26 -4.37 11.13
N ASP A 6 4.21 -5.61 11.62
CA ASP A 6 5.26 -6.60 11.36
C ASP A 6 5.36 -6.92 9.86
N ILE A 7 4.22 -7.10 9.18
CA ILE A 7 4.20 -7.33 7.72
C ILE A 7 4.73 -6.10 6.97
N ALA A 8 4.36 -4.89 7.38
CA ALA A 8 4.88 -3.67 6.74
C ALA A 8 6.40 -3.53 6.91
N LEU A 9 6.96 -3.95 8.04
CA LEU A 9 8.40 -3.99 8.27
C LEU A 9 9.11 -4.94 7.31
N GLU A 10 8.52 -6.09 6.97
CA GLU A 10 9.10 -7.01 5.97
C GLU A 10 9.27 -6.34 4.60
N TYR A 11 8.30 -5.51 4.18
CA TYR A 11 8.38 -4.72 2.94
C TYR A 11 9.40 -3.60 3.00
N ILE A 12 9.48 -2.89 4.13
CA ILE A 12 10.47 -1.82 4.34
C ILE A 12 11.88 -2.42 4.31
N GLU A 13 12.09 -3.53 5.02
CA GLU A 13 13.35 -4.27 5.06
C GLU A 13 13.62 -5.06 3.78
N SER A 14 12.67 -5.08 2.84
CA SER A 14 12.76 -5.75 1.52
C SER A 14 13.15 -7.24 1.63
N LYS A 15 12.72 -7.90 2.72
CA LYS A 15 12.88 -9.34 2.94
C LYS A 15 11.83 -10.11 2.13
N ASP A 16 12.15 -10.31 0.86
CA ASP A 16 11.53 -11.28 -0.07
C ASP A 16 10.08 -11.04 -0.50
N LYS A 17 9.87 -10.54 -1.74
CA LYS A 17 8.65 -10.90 -2.49
C LYS A 17 8.77 -10.96 -4.02
N TYR A 18 9.56 -10.12 -4.68
CA TYR A 18 9.84 -10.23 -6.14
C TYR A 18 11.34 -10.14 -6.41
N GLY A 19 12.03 -11.29 -6.39
CA GLY A 19 13.49 -11.35 -6.49
C GLY A 19 13.96 -11.95 -7.80
N ILE A 20 14.31 -11.10 -8.76
CA ILE A 20 15.39 -11.39 -9.73
C ILE A 20 16.20 -10.09 -9.85
N ASP A 21 17.27 -9.99 -9.04
CA ASP A 21 18.22 -8.87 -8.92
C ASP A 21 17.73 -7.64 -8.09
N LYS A 22 17.92 -7.73 -6.76
CA LYS A 22 17.38 -6.83 -5.72
C LYS A 22 18.24 -5.59 -5.39
N ASN A 23 19.36 -5.33 -6.05
CA ASN A 23 20.29 -4.30 -5.59
C ASN A 23 19.84 -2.84 -5.82
N LEU A 24 18.72 -2.61 -6.51
CA LEU A 24 18.31 -1.26 -6.94
C LEU A 24 16.84 -0.88 -6.65
N TYR A 25 16.02 -1.78 -6.08
CA TYR A 25 14.60 -1.52 -5.86
C TYR A 25 14.21 -1.59 -4.38
N HIS A 26 13.65 -0.49 -3.89
CA HIS A 26 13.01 -0.40 -2.58
C HIS A 26 11.54 -0.05 -2.78
N TYR A 27 10.65 -0.72 -2.04
CA TYR A 27 9.25 -0.33 -2.02
C TYR A 27 9.10 1.08 -1.46
N ASN A 28 8.39 1.93 -2.20
CA ASN A 28 8.07 3.24 -1.68
C ASN A 28 6.97 3.18 -0.62
N CYS A 29 6.75 4.30 0.07
CA CYS A 29 5.83 4.38 1.19
C CYS A 29 4.36 4.05 0.86
N ALA A 30 3.90 4.28 -0.38
CA ALA A 30 2.56 3.89 -0.83
C ALA A 30 2.50 2.39 -1.12
N GLU A 31 3.53 1.85 -1.78
CA GLU A 31 3.63 0.43 -2.10
C GLU A 31 3.70 -0.44 -0.85
N VAL A 32 4.55 -0.09 0.12
CA VAL A 32 4.69 -0.81 1.40
C VAL A 32 3.32 -1.06 2.01
N LEU A 33 2.49 -0.01 2.04
CA LEU A 33 1.26 -0.04 2.79
C LEU A 33 0.14 -0.78 2.04
N LEU A 34 0.04 -0.60 0.73
CA LEU A 34 -0.90 -1.37 -0.08
C LEU A 34 -0.54 -2.87 -0.08
N ASN A 35 0.75 -3.20 -0.22
CA ASN A 35 1.20 -4.60 -0.22
C ASN A 35 1.01 -5.26 1.16
N ALA A 36 1.34 -4.58 2.25
CA ALA A 36 1.12 -5.09 3.60
C ALA A 36 -0.36 -5.34 3.89
N CYS A 37 -1.23 -4.40 3.51
CA CYS A 37 -2.68 -4.58 3.64
C CYS A 37 -3.21 -5.71 2.74
N ASN A 38 -2.70 -5.84 1.51
CA ASN A 38 -3.08 -6.92 0.61
C ASN A 38 -2.82 -8.29 1.25
N ASP A 39 -1.65 -8.47 1.89
CA ASP A 39 -1.29 -9.72 2.55
C ASP A 39 -2.04 -9.94 3.86
N TYR A 40 -2.12 -8.92 4.70
CA TYR A 40 -2.76 -9.01 6.01
C TYR A 40 -4.26 -9.31 5.88
N TYR A 41 -4.96 -8.60 4.98
CA TYR A 41 -6.40 -8.75 4.77
C TYR A 41 -6.76 -9.74 3.65
N LYS A 42 -5.77 -10.35 3.00
CA LYS A 42 -5.96 -11.30 1.88
C LYS A 42 -6.85 -10.73 0.77
N LEU A 43 -6.54 -9.50 0.35
CA LEU A 43 -7.36 -8.73 -0.59
C LEU A 43 -7.27 -9.23 -2.03
N ASN A 44 -6.24 -10.04 -2.36
CA ASN A 44 -5.97 -10.56 -3.70
C ASN A 44 -5.88 -9.44 -4.76
N VAL A 45 -5.21 -8.34 -4.40
CA VAL A 45 -4.94 -7.22 -5.31
C VAL A 45 -4.12 -7.72 -6.50
N SER A 46 -4.54 -7.36 -7.71
CA SER A 46 -3.84 -7.75 -8.93
C SER A 46 -2.48 -7.09 -9.05
N GLU A 47 -1.54 -7.74 -9.74
CA GLU A 47 -0.19 -7.21 -9.95
C GLU A 47 -0.22 -5.87 -10.69
N GLU A 48 -1.16 -5.68 -11.61
CA GLU A 48 -1.34 -4.40 -12.33
C GLU A 48 -1.71 -3.27 -11.38
N MET A 49 -2.58 -3.51 -10.38
CA MET A 49 -2.92 -2.50 -9.38
C MET A 49 -1.73 -2.22 -8.45
N LEU A 50 -0.97 -3.25 -8.07
CA LEU A 50 0.25 -3.08 -7.27
C LEU A 50 1.33 -2.28 -8.03
N LYS A 51 1.42 -2.41 -9.35
CA LYS A 51 2.29 -1.55 -10.18
C LYS A 51 1.74 -0.13 -10.30
N ALA A 52 0.42 0.01 -10.39
CA ALA A 52 -0.22 1.32 -10.50
C ALA A 52 -0.06 2.21 -9.26
N VAL A 53 0.27 1.64 -8.09
CA VAL A 53 0.55 2.43 -6.87
C VAL A 53 1.97 3.03 -6.83
N ILE A 54 2.90 2.54 -7.66
CA ILE A 54 4.30 3.01 -7.66
C ILE A 54 4.43 4.54 -7.78
N PRO A 55 3.72 5.24 -8.69
CA PRO A 55 3.86 6.70 -8.84
C PRO A 55 3.41 7.51 -7.63
N PHE A 56 2.76 6.91 -6.63
CA PHE A 56 2.29 7.61 -5.43
C PHE A 56 3.35 7.72 -4.31
N GLY A 57 4.51 7.10 -4.50
CA GLY A 57 5.69 7.31 -3.66
C GLY A 57 6.24 8.74 -3.74
N GLY A 58 7.08 9.13 -2.76
CA GLY A 58 7.74 10.45 -2.77
C GLY A 58 6.77 11.63 -2.86
N GLY A 59 5.53 11.45 -2.42
CA GLY A 59 4.45 12.43 -2.57
C GLY A 59 4.05 12.68 -4.01
N MET A 60 3.72 11.62 -4.74
CA MET A 60 3.41 11.69 -6.17
C MET A 60 4.56 12.32 -6.97
N CYS A 61 5.80 12.00 -6.60
CA CYS A 61 7.03 12.61 -7.14
C CYS A 61 7.11 14.14 -6.98
N SER A 62 6.29 14.74 -6.12
CA SER A 62 6.23 16.18 -5.86
C SER A 62 6.57 16.56 -4.42
N GLU A 63 6.80 15.57 -3.55
CA GLU A 63 7.08 15.71 -2.12
C GLU A 63 5.98 16.44 -1.32
N SER A 64 4.86 16.76 -1.97
CA SER A 64 3.80 17.62 -1.42
C SER A 64 2.67 16.84 -0.75
N THR A 65 2.76 15.51 -0.73
CA THR A 65 1.74 14.62 -0.14
C THR A 65 2.41 13.38 0.44
N CYS A 66 1.82 12.72 1.44
CA CYS A 66 2.40 11.51 2.00
C CYS A 66 1.89 10.26 1.26
N GLY A 67 2.80 9.46 0.69
CA GLY A 67 2.43 8.21 -0.02
C GLY A 67 1.82 7.15 0.90
N ILE A 68 2.15 7.15 2.20
CA ILE A 68 1.49 6.30 3.21
C ILE A 68 -0.02 6.54 3.21
N LEU A 69 -0.45 7.80 3.09
CA LEU A 69 -1.87 8.15 3.10
C LEU A 69 -2.57 7.63 1.84
N THR A 70 -1.98 7.80 0.66
CA THR A 70 -2.58 7.33 -0.60
C THR A 70 -2.66 5.80 -0.65
N GLY A 71 -1.60 5.08 -0.26
CA GLY A 71 -1.61 3.62 -0.17
C GLY A 71 -2.64 3.09 0.85
N SER A 72 -2.78 3.76 1.99
CA SER A 72 -3.81 3.42 3.00
C SER A 72 -5.23 3.63 2.48
N LEU A 73 -5.48 4.75 1.79
CA LEU A 73 -6.79 5.04 1.19
C LEU A 73 -7.15 4.02 0.11
N MET A 74 -6.19 3.57 -0.69
CA MET A 74 -6.38 2.48 -1.65
C MET A 74 -6.77 1.18 -0.95
N ALA A 75 -6.05 0.80 0.11
CA ALA A 75 -6.38 -0.38 0.90
C ALA A 75 -7.79 -0.29 1.53
N LEU A 76 -8.17 0.87 2.08
CA LEU A 76 -9.52 1.11 2.58
C LEU A 76 -10.59 0.95 1.48
N GLY A 77 -10.29 1.43 0.27
CA GLY A 77 -11.09 1.21 -0.94
C GLY A 77 -11.43 -0.25 -1.20
N LEU A 78 -10.48 -1.13 -0.93
CA LEU A 78 -10.58 -2.58 -1.19
C LEU A 78 -11.22 -3.34 -0.02
N ILE A 79 -10.98 -2.89 1.21
CA ILE A 79 -11.52 -3.52 2.43
C ILE A 79 -13.02 -3.22 2.58
N LEU A 80 -13.46 -2.02 2.20
CA LEU A 80 -14.81 -1.56 2.48
C LEU A 80 -15.79 -1.99 1.37
N PRO A 81 -16.85 -2.77 1.68
CA PRO A 81 -17.73 -3.36 0.68
C PRO A 81 -18.63 -2.34 -0.06
N LYS A 82 -18.80 -1.13 0.47
CA LYS A 82 -19.62 -0.06 -0.11
C LYS A 82 -18.94 1.30 0.09
N ILE A 83 -17.90 1.54 -0.70
CA ILE A 83 -17.18 2.81 -0.70
C ILE A 83 -17.68 3.72 -1.82
N ASN A 84 -18.02 4.96 -1.47
CA ASN A 84 -18.32 6.06 -2.38
C ASN A 84 -17.99 7.37 -1.66
N GLN A 85 -18.09 8.50 -2.37
CA GLN A 85 -17.76 9.81 -1.79
C GLN A 85 -18.57 10.13 -0.53
N GLN A 86 -19.86 9.77 -0.50
CA GLN A 86 -20.70 10.02 0.68
C GLN A 86 -20.34 9.13 1.87
N THR A 87 -19.92 7.87 1.65
CA THR A 87 -19.49 6.99 2.74
C THR A 87 -18.10 7.36 3.24
N MET A 88 -17.21 7.84 2.36
CA MET A 88 -15.89 8.37 2.74
C MET A 88 -15.97 9.59 3.65
N ILE A 89 -16.87 10.54 3.38
CA ILE A 89 -17.04 11.74 4.22
C ILE A 89 -17.57 11.38 5.63
N LYS A 90 -18.27 10.23 5.76
CA LYS A 90 -18.83 9.76 7.03
C LYS A 90 -17.88 8.90 7.84
N LEU A 91 -16.77 8.44 7.27
CA LEU A 91 -15.68 7.81 8.00
C LEU A 91 -15.03 8.86 8.89
N LYS A 92 -15.49 8.91 10.15
CA LYS A 92 -14.80 9.63 11.21
C LYS A 92 -13.58 8.80 11.59
N VAL A 93 -12.45 9.08 10.94
CA VAL A 93 -11.13 8.59 11.34
C VAL A 93 -10.58 9.50 12.43
#